data_AF-A0A9E4LR69-F1
#
_entry.id   AF-A0A9E4LR69-F1
#
_cell.length_a   1.000
_cell.length_b   1.000
_cell.length_c   1.000
_cell.angle_alpha   90.00
_cell.angle_beta   90.00
_cell.angle_gamma   90.00
#
_symmetry.space_group_name_H-M   'P 1'
#
loop_
_entity.id
_entity.type
_entity.pdbx_description
1 polymer ?
#
loop_
_entity_poly.entity_id
_entity_poly.type
_entity_poly.pdbx_seq_one_letter_code
_entity_poly.pdbx_strand_id
1 'polypeptide(L)'
;MDASARVTSKGQVTIPKAVRDALALETGDRVVFRVEQHRAIMARTPDLLELAGTVEVPAAKRGADWGEVRLAARNRWAHRAR
;
A
#
# COMPACT_ATOMS: atom_id res chain seq x y z
N MET A 1 21.12 -3.08 8.64
CA MET A 1 20.79 -4.23 9.52
C MET A 1 20.66 -5.42 8.61
N ASP A 2 21.42 -6.47 8.87
CA ASP A 2 21.42 -7.66 8.03
C ASP A 2 20.81 -8.81 8.84
N ALA A 3 19.82 -9.48 8.27
CA ALA A 3 19.14 -10.62 8.89
C ALA A 3 18.89 -11.70 7.83
N SER A 4 19.20 -12.95 8.17
CA SER A 4 19.03 -14.10 7.27
C SER A 4 17.86 -14.97 7.70
N ALA A 5 17.15 -15.54 6.73
CA ALA A 5 16.12 -16.55 6.95
C ALA A 5 16.23 -17.64 5.87
N ARG A 6 15.72 -18.83 6.17
CA ARG A 6 15.70 -19.96 5.24
C ARG A 6 14.28 -20.19 4.71
N VAL A 7 14.17 -20.53 3.43
CA VAL A 7 12.93 -21.02 2.84
C VAL A 7 12.66 -22.44 3.34
N THR A 8 11.48 -22.69 3.90
CA THR A 8 11.06 -24.02 4.35
C THR A 8 10.69 -24.92 3.16
N SER A 9 10.51 -26.21 3.39
CA SER A 9 10.04 -27.14 2.36
C SER A 9 8.67 -26.77 1.76
N LYS A 10 7.86 -26.03 2.51
CA LYS A 10 6.55 -25.51 2.06
C LYS A 10 6.66 -24.15 1.35
N GLY A 11 7.87 -23.65 1.12
CA GLY A 11 8.10 -22.35 0.45
C GLY A 11 7.88 -21.13 1.35
N GLN A 12 7.75 -21.30 2.67
CA GLN A 12 7.57 -20.19 3.60
C GLN A 12 8.92 -19.60 4.01
N VAL A 13 8.97 -18.28 4.22
CA VAL A 13 10.10 -17.58 4.84
C VAL A 13 9.62 -16.92 6.13
N THR A 14 10.28 -17.21 7.25
CA THR A 14 9.99 -16.53 8.51
C THR A 14 10.70 -15.19 8.54
N ILE A 15 9.95 -14.10 8.75
CA ILE A 15 10.52 -12.76 8.91
C ILE A 15 11.17 -12.66 10.31
N PRO A 16 12.50 -12.44 10.42
CA PRO A 16 13.18 -12.31 11.71
C PRO A 16 12.59 -11.19 12.56
N LYS A 17 12.62 -11.33 13.90
CA LYS A 17 12.00 -10.36 14.81
C LYS A 17 12.47 -8.92 14.57
N ALA A 18 13.77 -8.70 14.42
CA ALA A 18 14.33 -7.38 14.18
C ALA A 18 13.79 -6.72 12.89
N VAL A 19 13.52 -7.51 11.85
CA VAL A 19 12.91 -7.01 10.60
C VAL A 19 11.42 -6.72 10.79
N ARG A 20 10.68 -7.56 11.53
CA ARG A 20 9.27 -7.29 11.85
C ARG A 20 9.11 -5.99 12.63
N ASP A 21 9.93 -5.81 13.67
CA ASP A 21 9.90 -4.64 14.52
C ASP A 21 10.24 -3.36 13.71
N ALA A 22 11.24 -3.42 12.81
CA ALA A 22 11.61 -2.31 11.93
C ALA A 22 10.53 -1.94 10.88
N LEU A 23 9.72 -2.91 10.46
CA LEU A 23 8.63 -2.71 9.51
C LEU A 23 7.25 -2.54 10.17
N ALA A 24 7.20 -2.49 11.51
CA ALA A 24 5.97 -2.45 12.30
C ALA A 24 4.93 -3.51 11.84
N LEU A 25 5.42 -4.75 11.67
CA LEU A 25 4.62 -5.91 11.28
C LEU A 25 4.13 -6.67 12.50
N GLU A 26 2.82 -6.89 12.55
CA GLU A 26 2.14 -7.68 13.57
C GLU A 26 1.53 -8.97 13.00
N THR A 27 1.08 -9.84 13.89
CA THR A 27 0.39 -11.07 13.47
C THR A 27 -0.96 -10.71 12.84
N GLY A 28 -1.21 -11.21 11.64
CA GLY A 28 -2.42 -10.91 10.87
C GLY A 28 -2.24 -9.79 9.83
N ASP A 29 -1.11 -9.07 9.87
CA ASP A 29 -0.81 -8.08 8.84
C ASP A 29 -0.72 -8.70 7.45
N ARG A 30 -1.26 -7.98 6.47
CA ARG A 30 -1.09 -8.32 5.06
C ARG A 30 0.17 -7.64 4.53
N VAL A 31 0.97 -8.42 3.83
CA VAL A 31 2.14 -7.92 3.11
C VAL A 31 2.01 -8.20 1.62
N VAL A 32 2.56 -7.30 0.82
CA VAL A 32 2.71 -7.47 -0.62
C VAL A 32 4.18 -7.63 -0.97
N PHE A 33 4.44 -8.53 -1.91
CA PHE A 33 5.74 -8.71 -2.51
C PHE A 33 5.73 -8.13 -3.91
N ARG A 34 6.67 -7.26 -4.20
CA ARG A 34 6.99 -6.80 -5.55
C ARG A 34 8.32 -7.40 -5.95
N VAL A 35 8.39 -7.94 -7.15
CA VAL A 35 9.63 -8.48 -7.69
C VAL A 35 10.17 -7.48 -8.69
N GLU A 36 11.37 -6.98 -8.41
CA GLU A 36 12.10 -6.07 -9.28
C GLU A 36 13.44 -6.73 -9.63
N GLN A 37 13.60 -7.10 -10.90
CA GLN A 37 14.75 -7.86 -11.42
C GLN A 37 14.95 -9.17 -10.64
N HIS A 38 15.89 -9.17 -9.68
CA HIS A 38 16.24 -10.31 -8.83
C HIS A 38 16.08 -10.01 -7.34
N ARG A 39 15.30 -8.99 -6.99
CA ARG A 39 15.03 -8.58 -5.61
C ARG A 39 13.54 -8.62 -5.35
N ALA A 40 13.16 -9.14 -4.18
CA ALA A 40 11.82 -9.02 -3.65
C ALA A 40 11.78 -7.84 -2.69
N ILE A 41 10.88 -6.89 -2.94
CA ILE A 41 10.55 -5.80 -2.03
C ILE A 41 9.26 -6.19 -1.32
N MET A 42 9.31 -6.22 0.01
CA MET A 42 8.16 -6.50 0.85
C MET A 42 7.68 -5.22 1.50
N ALA A 43 6.37 -4.98 1.48
CA ALA A 43 5.76 -3.86 2.17
C ALA A 43 4.50 -4.31 2.93
N ARG A 44 4.25 -3.70 4.09
CA ARG A 44 2.96 -3.80 4.78
C ARG A 44 1.91 -3.08 3.94
N THR A 45 0.76 -3.71 3.78
CA THR A 45 -0.41 -3.06 3.19
C THR A 45 -1.36 -2.68 4.33
N PRO A 46 -1.47 -1.38 4.66
CA PRO A 46 -2.45 -0.94 5.65
C PRO A 46 -3.87 -1.22 5.16
N ASP A 47 -4.80 -1.34 6.10
CA ASP A 47 -6.23 -1.42 5.76
C ASP A 47 -6.68 -0.13 5.06
N LEU A 48 -7.68 -0.22 4.18
CA LEU A 48 -8.20 0.95 3.47
C LEU A 48 -8.65 2.05 4.43
N LEU A 49 -9.25 1.68 5.56
CA LEU A 49 -9.72 2.64 6.57
C LEU A 49 -8.56 3.26 7.35
N GLU A 50 -7.45 2.55 7.55
CA GLU A 50 -6.22 3.12 8.14
C GLU A 50 -5.62 4.23 7.26
N LEU A 51 -5.90 4.21 5.95
CA LEU A 51 -5.47 5.23 5.00
C LEU A 51 -6.39 6.46 4.96
N ALA A 52 -7.50 6.48 5.70
CA ALA A 52 -8.43 7.60 5.70
C ALA A 52 -7.72 8.90 6.11
N GLY A 53 -7.79 9.92 5.25
CA GLY A 53 -7.16 11.22 5.51
C GLY A 53 -5.67 11.32 5.17
N THR A 54 -5.04 10.25 4.65
CA THR A 54 -3.63 10.29 4.22
C THR A 54 -3.38 11.12 2.97
N VAL A 55 -4.43 11.36 2.17
CA VAL A 55 -4.37 12.23 0.99
C VAL A 55 -4.90 13.61 1.38
N GLU A 56 -4.07 14.63 1.25
CA GLU A 56 -4.47 16.01 1.52
C GLU A 56 -5.58 16.47 0.56
N VAL A 57 -6.66 17.00 1.14
CA VAL A 57 -7.77 17.59 0.37
C VAL A 57 -7.54 19.09 0.28
N PRO A 58 -7.41 19.66 -0.94
CA PRO A 58 -7.28 21.10 -1.12
C PRO A 58 -8.42 21.85 -0.44
N ALA A 59 -8.11 22.99 0.19
CA ALA A 59 -9.09 23.80 0.93
C ALA A 59 -10.35 24.12 0.10
N ALA A 60 -10.16 24.47 -1.18
CA ALA A 60 -11.24 24.77 -2.12
C ALA A 60 -12.19 23.59 -2.42
N LYS A 61 -11.85 22.38 -1.99
CA LYS A 61 -12.66 21.16 -2.21
C LYS A 61 -13.21 20.57 -0.92
N ARG A 62 -12.99 21.19 0.24
CA ARG A 62 -13.59 20.72 1.49
C ARG A 62 -15.10 20.87 1.42
N GLY A 63 -15.83 19.78 1.71
CA GLY A 63 -17.29 19.76 1.63
C GLY A 63 -17.86 19.79 0.21
N ALA A 64 -17.05 19.54 -0.82
CA ALA A 64 -17.55 19.46 -2.19
C ALA A 64 -18.59 18.34 -2.37
N ASP A 65 -19.56 18.58 -3.24
CA ASP A 65 -20.55 17.56 -3.60
C ASP A 65 -19.89 16.39 -4.34
N TRP A 66 -20.16 15.17 -3.88
CA TRP A 66 -19.56 13.96 -4.45
C TRP A 66 -20.03 13.68 -5.88
N GLY A 67 -21.24 14.08 -6.26
CA GLY A 67 -21.77 13.96 -7.61
C GLY A 67 -20.98 14.81 -8.60
N GLU A 68 -20.76 16.08 -8.26
CA GLU A 68 -19.94 17.01 -9.04
C GLU A 68 -18.49 16.53 -9.17
N VAL A 69 -17.88 16.09 -8.06
CA VAL A 69 -16.50 15.56 -8.05
C VAL A 69 -16.38 14.36 -8.99
N ARG A 70 -17.33 13.41 -8.94
CA ARG A 70 -17.34 12.22 -9.79
C ARG A 70 -17.52 12.57 -11.27
N LEU A 71 -18.43 13.49 -11.59
CA LEU A 71 -18.66 13.94 -12.96
C LEU A 71 -17.40 14.59 -13.54
N ALA A 72 -16.79 15.52 -12.79
CA ALA A 72 -15.58 16.21 -13.21
C ALA A 72 -14.37 15.26 -13.38
N ALA A 73 -14.26 14.23 -12.55
CA ALA A 73 -13.23 13.20 -12.70
C ALA A 73 -13.45 12.35 -13.97
N ARG A 74 -14.69 11.88 -14.20
CA ARG A 74 -15.07 11.10 -15.39
C ARG A 74 -14.75 11.84 -16.69
N ASN A 75 -15.15 13.11 -16.79
CA ASN A 75 -14.89 13.92 -17.98
C ASN A 75 -13.38 14.05 -18.23
N ARG A 76 -12.58 14.33 -17.19
CA ARG A 76 -11.11 14.39 -17.31
C ARG A 76 -10.48 13.09 -17.81
N TRP A 77 -10.94 11.94 -17.30
CA TRP A 77 -10.47 10.63 -17.76
C TRP A 77 -10.84 10.35 -19.21
N ALA A 78 -12.07 10.68 -19.62
CA ALA A 78 -12.54 10.52 -20.99
C ALA A 78 -11.71 11.36 -22.00
N HIS A 79 -11.27 12.55 -21.59
CA HIS A 79 -10.39 13.39 -22.42
C HIS A 79 -8.95 12.89 -22.48
N ARG A 80 -8.46 12.15 -21.47
CA ARG A 80 -7.10 11.60 -21.43
C ARG A 80 -6.93 10.30 -22.22
N ALA A 81 -8.02 9.60 -22.49
CA ALA A 81 -8.05 8.34 -23.21
C ALA A 81 -8.29 8.51 -24.73
N ARG A 82 -8.35 9.75 -25.22
CA ARG A 82 -8.31 10.11 -26.64
C ARG A 82 -6.93 10.65 -26.98
#